data_AF-E6VQ08-F1
#
_entry.id   AF-E6VQ08-F1
#
_cell.length_a   1.000
_cell.length_b   1.000
_cell.length_c   1.000
_cell.angle_alpha   90.00
_cell.angle_beta   90.00
_cell.angle_gamma   90.00
#
_symmetry.space_group_name_H-M   'P 1'
#
loop_
_entity.id
_entity.type
_entity.pdbx_description
1 polymer ?
#
loop_
_entity_poly.entity_id
_entity_poly.type
_entity_poly.pdbx_seq_one_letter_code
_entity_poly.pdbx_strand_id
1 'polypeptide(L)'
;MRRAHRFRRERRFAEAASAFLDAEGLAPGDRDALFFHAVALKEAGNDVASVDAYRALLTRHPTFAPGWSLFGLLLRDLMNYSESIVALRRSLELQEDIATRNALVISLCKAGLIEEARKDGLRNLHLKDAAALKNAAASSVQSLRLNATVRPFDVKNRQRNIIAFSLWGDDPTYIDGAIINARMAPHIYYGWTVRVYCDQSVPSAAVADLRHAGAQIAMVCDPALKAIKPMWRFLVSDDPNVDWFICRDADSRLNCQELLAVEEWLRSKKPFHVMRDHIYHMDLMLAGMWGGAAGLLPNLQSLLMSQPKYFNDRFADQAFLMYEVWPLIRDHVCTHDTYYQFHNGREFPSAYRLPRPVHVGGSVKMQRTRPVQPVVSFSSQIGTQHAPSTGTKA
;
A
#
# COMPACT_ATOMS: atom_id res chain seq x y z
N MET A 1 -28.16 -21.31 9.10
CA MET A 1 -27.30 -20.18 9.55
C MET A 1 -26.14 -20.55 10.50
N ARG A 2 -26.34 -20.89 11.78
CA ARG A 2 -25.20 -21.08 12.74
C ARG A 2 -24.13 -22.09 12.29
N ARG A 3 -24.58 -23.25 11.77
CA ARG A 3 -23.70 -24.29 11.21
C ARG A 3 -22.85 -23.76 10.04
N ALA A 4 -23.45 -22.99 9.13
CA ALA A 4 -22.77 -22.43 7.97
C ALA A 4 -21.67 -21.43 8.37
N HIS A 5 -21.97 -20.53 9.33
CA HIS A 5 -20.96 -19.61 9.87
C HIS A 5 -19.80 -20.34 10.56
N ARG A 6 -20.06 -21.47 11.23
CA ARG A 6 -19.00 -22.31 11.80
C ARG A 6 -18.10 -22.89 10.70
N PHE A 7 -18.67 -23.48 9.66
CA PHE A 7 -17.88 -24.00 8.53
C PHE A 7 -17.02 -22.91 7.88
N ARG A 8 -17.57 -21.72 7.68
CA ARG A 8 -16.83 -20.58 7.13
C ARG A 8 -15.64 -20.17 8.03
N ARG A 9 -15.83 -20.11 9.35
CA ARG A 9 -14.74 -19.88 10.32
C ARG A 9 -13.66 -20.95 10.30
N GLU A 10 -14.04 -22.20 10.06
CA GLU A 10 -13.14 -23.35 9.87
C GLU A 10 -12.50 -23.38 8.47
N ARG A 11 -12.76 -22.38 7.61
CA ARG A 11 -12.31 -22.30 6.20
C ARG A 11 -12.82 -23.44 5.30
N ARG A 12 -13.90 -24.10 5.72
CA ARG A 12 -14.64 -25.13 4.99
C ARG A 12 -15.68 -24.46 4.10
N PHE A 13 -15.19 -23.72 3.10
CA PHE A 13 -16.01 -22.77 2.34
C PHE A 13 -17.07 -23.44 1.47
N ALA A 14 -16.78 -24.60 0.87
CA ALA A 14 -17.76 -25.35 0.09
C ALA A 14 -18.91 -25.87 0.97
N GLU A 15 -18.61 -26.43 2.14
CA GLU A 15 -19.65 -26.85 3.08
C GLU A 15 -20.42 -25.67 3.68
N ALA A 16 -19.76 -24.52 3.88
CA ALA A 16 -20.42 -23.30 4.29
C ALA A 16 -21.42 -22.84 3.23
N ALA A 17 -21.03 -22.83 1.95
CA ALA A 17 -21.91 -22.47 0.84
C ALA A 17 -23.15 -23.38 0.77
N SER A 18 -22.96 -24.70 0.84
CA SER A 18 -24.07 -25.65 0.89
C SER A 18 -24.99 -25.40 2.10
N ALA A 19 -24.42 -25.20 3.29
CA ALA A 19 -25.21 -24.99 4.50
C ALA A 19 -25.94 -23.62 4.55
N PHE A 20 -25.47 -22.62 3.79
CA PHE A 20 -26.22 -21.38 3.57
C PHE A 20 -27.35 -21.58 2.58
N LEU A 21 -27.15 -22.36 1.51
CA LEU A 21 -28.21 -22.72 0.57
C LEU A 21 -29.31 -23.56 1.24
N ASP A 22 -28.94 -24.53 2.07
CA ASP A 22 -29.90 -25.30 2.87
C ASP A 22 -30.72 -24.40 3.80
N ALA A 23 -30.10 -23.36 4.36
CA ALA A 23 -30.79 -22.40 5.21
C ALA A 23 -31.80 -21.57 4.43
N GLU A 24 -31.49 -21.20 3.18
CA GLU A 24 -32.44 -20.55 2.28
C GLU A 24 -33.60 -21.48 1.90
N GLY A 25 -33.34 -22.77 1.70
CA GLY A 25 -34.42 -23.75 1.46
C GLY A 25 -35.40 -23.89 2.64
N LEU A 26 -34.91 -23.71 3.87
CA LEU A 26 -35.75 -23.70 5.08
C LEU A 26 -36.50 -22.38 5.30
N ALA A 27 -35.95 -21.27 4.79
CA ALA A 27 -36.54 -19.94 4.86
C ALA A 27 -36.39 -19.23 3.49
N PRO A 28 -37.27 -19.55 2.52
CA PRO A 28 -37.16 -19.01 1.17
C PRO A 28 -37.17 -17.49 1.16
N GLY A 29 -36.20 -16.88 0.48
CA GLY A 29 -36.06 -15.41 0.43
C GLY A 29 -35.29 -14.79 1.59
N ASP A 30 -34.65 -15.58 2.46
CA ASP A 30 -33.67 -15.06 3.41
C ASP A 30 -32.46 -14.47 2.66
N ARG A 31 -32.44 -13.12 2.59
CA ARG A 31 -31.38 -12.34 1.94
C ARG A 31 -30.01 -12.66 2.50
N ASP A 32 -29.89 -12.84 3.81
CA ASP A 32 -28.59 -13.04 4.45
C ASP A 32 -28.07 -14.45 4.15
N ALA A 33 -28.95 -15.46 4.08
CA ALA A 33 -28.59 -16.80 3.61
C ALA A 33 -28.08 -16.78 2.16
N LEU A 34 -28.78 -16.12 1.24
CA LEU A 34 -28.35 -15.96 -0.16
C LEU A 34 -27.02 -15.20 -0.28
N PHE A 35 -26.86 -14.13 0.50
CA PHE A 35 -25.65 -13.32 0.51
C PHE A 35 -24.44 -14.11 0.98
N PHE A 36 -24.55 -14.80 2.11
CA PHE A 36 -23.44 -15.58 2.63
C PHE A 36 -23.18 -16.85 1.81
N HIS A 37 -24.18 -17.39 1.11
CA HIS A 37 -23.99 -18.43 0.10
C HIS A 37 -23.05 -17.95 -1.03
N ALA A 38 -23.36 -16.79 -1.66
CA ALA A 38 -22.53 -16.23 -2.72
C ALA A 38 -21.10 -15.91 -2.24
N VAL A 39 -20.97 -15.31 -1.04
CA VAL A 39 -19.66 -15.03 -0.43
C VAL A 39 -18.85 -16.32 -0.21
N ALA A 40 -19.48 -17.36 0.35
CA ALA A 40 -18.80 -18.63 0.61
C ALA A 40 -18.38 -19.34 -0.69
N LEU A 41 -19.16 -19.23 -1.77
CA LEU A 41 -18.78 -19.75 -3.09
C LEU A 41 -17.51 -19.05 -3.63
N LYS A 42 -17.42 -17.71 -3.48
CA LYS A 42 -16.20 -16.97 -3.80
C LYS A 42 -15.01 -17.46 -2.98
N GLU A 43 -15.18 -17.59 -1.66
CA GLU A 43 -14.11 -18.05 -0.77
C GLU A 43 -13.66 -19.50 -1.06
N ALA A 44 -14.56 -20.32 -1.61
CA ALA A 44 -14.26 -21.66 -2.08
C ALA A 44 -13.55 -21.70 -3.46
N GLY A 45 -13.40 -20.54 -4.13
CA GLY A 45 -12.83 -20.45 -5.48
C GLY A 45 -13.78 -20.89 -6.59
N ASN A 46 -15.08 -21.03 -6.31
CA ASN A 46 -16.09 -21.35 -7.32
C ASN A 46 -16.71 -20.05 -7.87
N ASP A 47 -15.93 -19.37 -8.70
CA ASP A 47 -16.26 -18.03 -9.20
C ASP A 47 -17.52 -18.03 -10.08
N VAL A 48 -17.73 -19.04 -10.91
CA VAL A 48 -18.91 -19.15 -11.78
C VAL A 48 -20.18 -19.26 -10.95
N ALA A 49 -20.22 -20.20 -10.00
CA ALA A 49 -21.38 -20.35 -9.13
C ALA A 49 -21.59 -19.10 -8.25
N SER A 50 -20.50 -18.45 -7.83
CA SER A 50 -20.57 -17.21 -7.06
C SER A 50 -21.24 -16.07 -7.85
N VAL A 51 -20.89 -15.90 -9.12
CA VAL A 51 -21.54 -14.92 -10.02
C VAL A 51 -23.04 -15.21 -10.14
N ASP A 52 -23.42 -16.47 -10.37
CA ASP A 52 -24.83 -16.85 -10.48
C ASP A 52 -25.59 -16.64 -9.17
N ALA A 53 -24.98 -16.97 -8.03
CA ALA A 53 -25.55 -16.74 -6.71
C ALA A 53 -25.73 -15.23 -6.41
N TYR A 54 -24.76 -14.39 -6.77
CA TYR A 54 -24.91 -12.93 -6.64
C TYR A 54 -26.01 -12.38 -7.55
N ARG A 55 -26.11 -12.85 -8.80
CA ARG A 55 -27.19 -12.45 -9.70
C ARG A 55 -28.55 -12.83 -9.12
N ALA A 56 -28.71 -14.07 -8.63
CA ALA A 56 -29.95 -14.52 -8.00
C ALA A 56 -30.30 -13.69 -6.75
N LEU A 57 -29.32 -13.41 -5.88
CA LEU A 57 -29.48 -12.53 -4.72
C LEU A 57 -29.99 -11.14 -5.14
N LEU A 58 -29.37 -10.53 -6.14
CA LEU A 58 -29.63 -9.15 -6.53
C LEU A 58 -30.89 -9.00 -7.39
N THR A 59 -31.35 -10.06 -8.06
CA THR A 59 -32.69 -10.12 -8.65
C THR A 59 -33.77 -10.09 -7.58
N ARG A 60 -33.59 -10.81 -6.46
CA ARG A 60 -34.57 -10.86 -5.36
C ARG A 60 -34.49 -9.64 -4.44
N HIS A 61 -33.29 -9.09 -4.25
CA HIS A 61 -33.02 -7.98 -3.35
C HIS A 61 -32.26 -6.85 -4.05
N PRO A 62 -32.89 -6.16 -5.03
CA PRO A 62 -32.22 -5.18 -5.88
C PRO A 62 -31.75 -3.91 -5.16
N THR A 63 -32.20 -3.68 -3.93
CA THR A 63 -31.83 -2.53 -3.08
C THR A 63 -30.75 -2.90 -2.04
N PHE A 64 -30.18 -4.10 -2.08
CA PHE A 64 -29.16 -4.53 -1.14
C PHE A 64 -27.76 -4.07 -1.55
N ALA A 65 -27.37 -2.86 -1.10
CA ALA A 65 -26.10 -2.24 -1.46
C ALA A 65 -24.86 -3.12 -1.19
N PRO A 66 -24.71 -3.76 -0.01
CA PRO A 66 -23.55 -4.64 0.24
C PRO A 66 -23.42 -5.80 -0.76
N GLY A 67 -24.55 -6.32 -1.26
CA GLY A 67 -24.55 -7.35 -2.30
C GLY A 67 -23.98 -6.83 -3.63
N TRP A 68 -24.42 -5.65 -4.07
CA TRP A 68 -23.90 -4.99 -5.28
C TRP A 68 -22.41 -4.66 -5.18
N SER A 69 -21.95 -4.17 -4.01
CA SER A 69 -20.54 -3.88 -3.76
C SER A 69 -19.65 -5.12 -3.88
N LEU A 70 -20.00 -6.21 -3.18
CA LEU A 70 -19.20 -7.44 -3.24
C LEU A 70 -19.29 -8.13 -4.60
N PHE A 71 -20.44 -8.04 -5.28
CA PHE A 71 -20.56 -8.55 -6.65
C PHE A 71 -19.65 -7.79 -7.62
N GLY A 72 -19.62 -6.46 -7.53
CA GLY A 72 -18.69 -5.63 -8.30
C GLY A 72 -17.22 -5.97 -8.03
N LEU A 73 -16.86 -6.20 -6.77
CA LEU A 73 -15.51 -6.66 -6.40
C LEU A 73 -15.17 -8.03 -7.03
N LEU A 74 -16.10 -8.99 -6.99
CA LEU A 74 -15.93 -10.29 -7.65
C LEU A 74 -15.69 -10.10 -9.16
N LEU A 75 -16.55 -9.34 -9.84
CA LEU A 75 -16.44 -9.09 -11.27
C LEU A 75 -15.12 -8.42 -11.65
N ARG A 76 -14.65 -7.46 -10.83
CA ARG A 76 -13.33 -6.84 -10.99
C ARG A 76 -12.20 -7.85 -10.86
N ASP A 77 -12.26 -8.74 -9.86
CA ASP A 77 -11.26 -9.78 -9.64
C ASP A 77 -11.23 -10.77 -10.84
N LEU A 78 -12.38 -11.00 -11.48
CA LEU A 78 -12.54 -11.75 -12.73
C LEU A 78 -12.23 -10.95 -14.00
N MET A 79 -11.71 -9.73 -13.87
CA MET A 79 -11.38 -8.81 -14.98
C MET A 79 -12.59 -8.39 -15.85
N ASN A 80 -13.82 -8.62 -15.41
CA ASN A 80 -15.04 -8.11 -16.04
C ASN A 80 -15.31 -6.69 -15.56
N TYR A 81 -14.49 -5.75 -16.03
CA TYR A 81 -14.52 -4.36 -15.55
C TYR A 81 -15.82 -3.64 -15.91
N SER A 82 -16.43 -3.95 -17.06
CA SER A 82 -17.70 -3.34 -17.50
C SER A 82 -18.85 -3.68 -16.55
N GLU A 83 -19.08 -4.96 -16.23
CA GLU A 83 -20.14 -5.33 -15.28
C GLU A 83 -19.79 -4.88 -13.86
N SER A 84 -18.50 -4.91 -13.49
CA SER A 84 -18.04 -4.40 -12.20
C SER A 84 -18.44 -2.94 -11.99
N ILE A 85 -18.19 -2.08 -12.99
CA ILE A 85 -18.53 -0.66 -12.92
C ILE A 85 -20.04 -0.48 -12.70
N VAL A 86 -20.87 -1.22 -13.42
CA VAL A 86 -22.34 -1.18 -13.27
C VAL A 86 -22.75 -1.57 -11.85
N ALA A 87 -22.25 -2.70 -11.34
CA ALA A 87 -22.57 -3.19 -10.00
C ALA A 87 -22.11 -2.22 -8.90
N LEU A 88 -20.89 -1.68 -9.00
CA LEU A 88 -20.35 -0.75 -8.03
C LEU A 88 -21.09 0.59 -8.03
N ARG A 89 -21.45 1.12 -9.21
CA ARG A 89 -22.32 2.30 -9.31
C ARG A 89 -23.66 2.07 -8.68
N ARG A 90 -24.28 0.92 -8.94
CA ARG A 90 -25.56 0.56 -8.33
C ARG A 90 -25.47 0.50 -6.80
N SER A 91 -24.38 -0.03 -6.25
CA SER A 91 -24.13 0.01 -4.82
C SER A 91 -24.05 1.45 -4.29
N LEU A 92 -23.31 2.32 -4.98
CA LEU A 92 -23.09 3.71 -4.56
C LEU A 92 -24.33 4.60 -4.69
N GLU A 93 -25.24 4.29 -5.63
CA GLU A 93 -26.56 4.91 -5.72
C GLU A 93 -27.43 4.60 -4.50
N LEU A 94 -27.32 3.38 -3.98
CA LEU A 94 -28.10 2.91 -2.83
C LEU A 94 -27.49 3.38 -1.51
N GLN A 95 -26.16 3.36 -1.40
CA GLN A 95 -25.44 3.78 -0.21
C GLN A 95 -24.03 4.27 -0.58
N GLU A 96 -23.74 5.53 -0.23
CA GLU A 96 -22.40 6.11 -0.35
C GLU A 96 -21.41 5.34 0.55
N ASP A 97 -20.33 4.84 -0.05
CA ASP A 97 -19.32 4.04 0.66
C ASP A 97 -17.91 4.24 0.07
N ILE A 98 -16.95 4.58 0.94
CA ILE A 98 -15.56 4.91 0.57
C ILE A 98 -14.84 3.70 -0.04
N ALA A 99 -15.07 2.50 0.50
CA ALA A 99 -14.40 1.28 0.04
C ALA A 99 -14.92 0.84 -1.34
N THR A 100 -16.24 0.92 -1.54
CA THR A 100 -16.90 0.65 -2.82
C THR A 100 -16.45 1.66 -3.88
N ARG A 101 -16.32 2.96 -3.53
CA ARG A 101 -15.81 3.97 -4.46
C ARG A 101 -14.34 3.77 -4.83
N ASN A 102 -13.48 3.35 -3.89
CA ASN A 102 -12.10 2.91 -4.23
C ASN A 102 -12.13 1.79 -5.28
N ALA A 103 -13.00 0.78 -5.10
CA ALA A 103 -13.12 -0.32 -6.06
C ALA A 103 -13.61 0.14 -7.44
N LEU A 104 -14.52 1.12 -7.47
CA LEU A 104 -15.03 1.71 -8.70
C LEU A 104 -13.89 2.38 -9.48
N VAL A 105 -13.07 3.21 -8.82
CA VAL A 105 -11.94 3.90 -9.46
C VAL A 105 -10.96 2.91 -10.08
N ILE A 106 -10.65 1.81 -9.37
CA ILE A 106 -9.77 0.75 -9.89
C ILE A 106 -10.40 0.13 -11.15
N SER A 107 -11.70 -0.19 -11.11
CA SER A 107 -12.41 -0.80 -12.24
C SER A 107 -12.50 0.14 -13.45
N LEU A 108 -12.81 1.42 -13.24
CA LEU A 108 -12.81 2.46 -14.27
C LEU A 108 -11.43 2.60 -14.93
N CYS A 109 -10.37 2.67 -14.12
CA CYS A 109 -9.01 2.75 -14.64
C CYS A 109 -8.62 1.53 -15.46
N LYS A 110 -8.96 0.32 -15.01
CA LYS A 110 -8.70 -0.93 -15.74
C LYS A 110 -9.51 -1.06 -17.02
N ALA A 111 -10.68 -0.43 -17.09
CA ALA A 111 -11.49 -0.30 -18.30
C ALA A 111 -11.00 0.82 -19.25
N GLY A 112 -9.94 1.56 -18.91
CA GLY A 112 -9.45 2.68 -19.71
C GLY A 112 -10.25 3.99 -19.54
N LEU A 113 -11.21 4.03 -18.64
CA LEU A 113 -12.06 5.20 -18.35
C LEU A 113 -11.37 6.14 -17.34
N ILE A 114 -10.21 6.68 -17.74
CA ILE A 114 -9.29 7.42 -16.85
C ILE A 114 -9.93 8.70 -16.29
N GLU A 115 -10.68 9.45 -17.10
CA GLU A 115 -11.32 10.69 -16.63
C GLU A 115 -12.42 10.45 -15.60
N GLU A 116 -13.17 9.36 -15.75
CA GLU A 116 -14.18 8.96 -14.77
C GLU A 116 -13.50 8.48 -13.49
N ALA A 117 -12.47 7.64 -13.61
CA ALA A 117 -11.65 7.21 -12.47
C ALA A 117 -11.07 8.39 -11.69
N ARG A 118 -10.62 9.45 -12.38
CA ARG A 118 -10.13 10.69 -11.78
C ARG A 118 -11.21 11.42 -10.98
N LYS A 119 -12.40 11.60 -11.56
CA LYS A 119 -13.54 12.25 -10.90
C LYS A 119 -13.99 11.49 -9.65
N ASP A 120 -14.14 10.17 -9.76
CA ASP A 120 -14.54 9.32 -8.65
C ASP A 120 -13.47 9.25 -7.56
N GLY A 121 -12.19 9.24 -7.92
CA GLY A 121 -11.08 9.28 -6.95
C GLY A 121 -11.02 10.60 -6.19
N LEU A 122 -11.22 11.74 -6.87
CA LEU A 122 -11.32 13.05 -6.20
C LEU A 122 -12.52 13.09 -5.25
N ARG A 123 -13.69 12.60 -5.69
CA ARG A 123 -14.86 12.48 -4.82
C ARG A 123 -14.55 11.63 -3.58
N ASN A 124 -13.80 10.55 -3.75
CA ASN A 124 -13.42 9.69 -2.63
C ASN A 124 -12.48 10.37 -1.64
N LEU A 125 -11.53 11.19 -2.11
CA LEU A 125 -10.68 12.00 -1.24
C LEU A 125 -11.50 13.00 -0.41
N HIS A 126 -12.51 13.66 -1.00
CA HIS A 126 -13.42 14.53 -0.24
C HIS A 126 -14.22 13.76 0.83
N LEU A 127 -14.67 12.54 0.54
CA LEU A 127 -15.38 11.71 1.52
C LEU A 127 -14.47 11.26 2.67
N LYS A 128 -13.24 10.84 2.34
CA LYS A 128 -12.23 10.49 3.35
C LYS A 128 -11.92 11.70 4.22
N ASP A 129 -11.74 12.87 3.63
CA ASP A 129 -11.47 14.10 4.37
C ASP A 129 -12.59 14.48 5.34
N ALA A 130 -13.84 14.45 4.88
CA ALA A 130 -15.00 14.68 5.74
C ALA A 130 -15.08 13.65 6.87
N ALA A 131 -14.80 12.37 6.59
CA ALA A 131 -14.76 11.32 7.60
C ALA A 131 -13.63 11.53 8.62
N ALA A 132 -12.45 11.96 8.17
CA ALA A 132 -11.31 12.28 9.04
C ALA A 132 -11.64 13.44 9.99
N LEU A 133 -12.21 14.53 9.49
CA LEU A 133 -12.61 15.68 10.31
C LEU A 133 -13.72 15.33 11.30
N LYS A 134 -14.72 14.54 10.87
CA LYS A 134 -15.77 14.04 11.76
C LYS A 134 -15.20 13.18 12.88
N ASN A 135 -14.27 12.28 12.57
CA ASN A 135 -13.59 11.45 13.56
C ASN A 135 -12.76 12.30 14.52
N ALA A 136 -11.99 13.26 13.98
CA ALA A 136 -11.15 14.15 14.77
C ALA A 136 -11.96 14.89 15.82
N ALA A 137 -13.11 15.46 15.43
CA ALA A 137 -14.03 16.18 16.32
C ALA A 137 -14.61 15.32 17.46
N ALA A 138 -14.58 14.00 17.35
CA ALA A 138 -15.06 13.05 18.35
C ALA A 138 -13.93 12.34 19.12
N SER A 139 -12.67 12.72 18.88
CA SER A 139 -11.48 12.01 19.40
C SER A 139 -10.56 12.94 20.19
N SER A 140 -9.58 12.35 20.87
CA SER A 140 -8.52 13.09 21.58
C SER A 140 -7.69 13.99 20.66
N VAL A 141 -7.71 13.76 19.34
CA VAL A 141 -6.99 14.57 18.34
C VAL A 141 -7.52 16.02 18.30
N GLN A 142 -8.78 16.26 18.66
CA GLN A 142 -9.39 17.61 18.62
C GLN A 142 -8.66 18.63 19.53
N SER A 143 -8.16 18.19 20.68
CA SER A 143 -7.48 19.06 21.64
C SER A 143 -5.99 19.23 21.34
N LEU A 144 -5.43 18.39 20.48
CA LEU A 144 -4.03 18.47 20.09
C LEU A 144 -3.79 19.72 19.26
N ARG A 145 -2.63 20.32 19.45
CA ARG A 145 -2.16 21.49 18.71
C ARG A 145 -0.78 21.17 18.17
N LEU A 146 -0.48 21.70 16.99
CA LEU A 146 0.87 21.65 16.46
C LEU A 146 1.78 22.57 17.28
N ASN A 147 3.01 22.15 17.52
CA ASN A 147 4.03 23.04 18.07
C ASN A 147 4.44 24.07 17.01
N ALA A 148 4.89 25.26 17.43
CA ALA A 148 4.98 26.43 16.56
C ALA A 148 6.37 26.71 15.95
N THR A 149 7.37 25.83 16.14
CA THR A 149 8.76 26.14 15.75
C THR A 149 9.29 25.19 14.69
N VAL A 150 9.36 25.68 13.45
CA VAL A 150 10.00 24.97 12.32
C VAL A 150 11.46 25.42 12.21
N ARG A 151 12.40 24.50 12.31
CA ARG A 151 13.82 24.78 12.06
C ARG A 151 14.07 24.82 10.55
N PRO A 152 14.89 25.76 10.03
CA PRO A 152 15.22 25.79 8.61
C PRO A 152 15.98 24.51 8.22
N PHE A 153 15.81 24.08 6.96
CA PHE A 153 16.53 22.93 6.43
C PHE A 153 18.03 23.25 6.35
N ASP A 154 18.85 22.49 7.08
CA ASP A 154 20.31 22.61 7.05
C ASP A 154 20.93 21.45 6.26
N VAL A 155 21.35 21.75 5.03
CA VAL A 155 22.00 20.80 4.13
C VAL A 155 23.33 20.28 4.67
N LYS A 156 24.03 21.06 5.51
CA LYS A 156 25.33 20.67 6.08
C LYS A 156 25.13 19.70 7.24
N ASN A 157 24.00 19.78 7.94
CA ASN A 157 23.66 18.90 9.04
C ASN A 157 22.72 17.76 8.62
N ARG A 158 23.15 17.00 7.61
CA ARG A 158 22.37 15.89 7.03
C ARG A 158 21.93 14.81 8.03
N GLN A 159 22.55 14.74 9.21
CA GLN A 159 22.16 13.77 10.25
C GLN A 159 20.81 14.13 10.90
N ARG A 160 20.33 15.36 10.69
CA ARG A 160 19.04 15.88 11.17
C ARG A 160 17.94 15.84 10.11
N ASN A 161 18.25 15.48 8.86
CA ASN A 161 17.28 15.39 7.76
C ASN A 161 17.15 13.95 7.32
N ILE A 162 16.06 13.28 7.65
CA ILE A 162 15.97 11.81 7.62
C ILE A 162 15.02 11.30 6.55
N ILE A 163 15.49 10.33 5.76
CA ILE A 163 14.64 9.47 4.93
C ILE A 163 14.39 8.19 5.72
N ALA A 164 13.19 8.05 6.29
CA ALA A 164 12.85 6.99 7.23
C ALA A 164 12.20 5.77 6.53
N PHE A 165 12.73 4.59 6.85
CA PHE A 165 12.21 3.29 6.40
C PHE A 165 11.93 2.37 7.59
N SER A 166 10.99 1.44 7.41
CA SER A 166 10.76 0.32 8.32
C SER A 166 11.18 -0.98 7.64
N LEU A 167 11.89 -1.85 8.36
CA LEU A 167 12.42 -3.10 7.81
C LEU A 167 12.39 -4.22 8.84
N TRP A 168 11.86 -5.38 8.46
CA TRP A 168 11.84 -6.59 9.28
C TRP A 168 11.77 -7.83 8.38
N GLY A 169 12.11 -8.99 8.92
CA GLY A 169 12.19 -10.24 8.19
C GLY A 169 13.33 -10.23 7.18
N ASP A 170 13.24 -11.14 6.21
CA ASP A 170 14.30 -11.47 5.26
C ASP A 170 13.81 -11.47 3.79
N ASP A 171 12.61 -10.94 3.50
CA ASP A 171 12.10 -10.87 2.13
C ASP A 171 13.01 -9.96 1.26
N PRO A 172 13.62 -10.50 0.19
CA PRO A 172 14.53 -9.75 -0.67
C PRO A 172 13.93 -8.47 -1.26
N THR A 173 12.60 -8.45 -1.51
CA THR A 173 11.90 -7.26 -2.03
C THR A 173 12.13 -6.04 -1.14
N TYR A 174 12.12 -6.24 0.18
CA TYR A 174 12.30 -5.17 1.15
C TYR A 174 13.76 -5.02 1.58
N ILE A 175 14.51 -6.12 1.74
CA ILE A 175 15.92 -6.08 2.13
C ILE A 175 16.77 -5.38 1.06
N ASP A 176 16.75 -5.90 -0.16
CA ASP A 176 17.50 -5.32 -1.27
C ASP A 176 16.95 -3.93 -1.57
N GLY A 177 15.64 -3.75 -1.40
CA GLY A 177 15.01 -2.46 -1.56
C GLY A 177 15.53 -1.39 -0.61
N ALA A 178 15.68 -1.69 0.68
CA ALA A 178 16.27 -0.76 1.64
C ALA A 178 17.74 -0.47 1.31
N ILE A 179 18.52 -1.49 0.95
CA ILE A 179 19.95 -1.34 0.61
C ILE A 179 20.15 -0.48 -0.64
N ILE A 180 19.37 -0.72 -1.69
CA ILE A 180 19.43 0.07 -2.93
C ILE A 180 19.07 1.53 -2.64
N ASN A 181 18.01 1.78 -1.87
CA ASN A 181 17.64 3.15 -1.49
C ASN A 181 18.73 3.83 -0.65
N ALA A 182 19.35 3.11 0.30
CA ALA A 182 20.48 3.62 1.09
C ALA A 182 21.68 4.01 0.22
N ARG A 183 22.00 3.19 -0.81
CA ARG A 183 23.07 3.49 -1.77
C ARG A 183 22.73 4.64 -2.72
N MET A 184 21.46 4.78 -3.12
CA MET A 184 21.02 5.85 -4.02
C MET A 184 20.90 7.21 -3.34
N ALA A 185 20.48 7.24 -2.08
CA ALA A 185 20.14 8.48 -1.39
C ALA A 185 21.26 9.54 -1.40
N PRO A 186 22.55 9.22 -1.16
CA PRO A 186 23.63 10.20 -1.22
C PRO A 186 23.81 10.88 -2.59
N HIS A 187 23.31 10.27 -3.67
CA HIS A 187 23.46 10.77 -5.04
C HIS A 187 22.25 11.57 -5.52
N ILE A 188 21.08 11.41 -4.89
CA ILE A 188 19.84 12.08 -5.28
C ILE A 188 19.42 13.08 -4.20
N TYR A 189 19.36 12.64 -2.94
CA TYR A 189 18.92 13.43 -1.80
C TYR A 189 20.11 14.04 -1.04
N TYR A 190 20.77 15.01 -1.66
CA TYR A 190 21.86 15.73 -0.99
C TYR A 190 21.36 16.45 0.27
N GLY A 191 22.12 16.34 1.36
CA GLY A 191 21.72 16.89 2.66
C GLY A 191 20.75 16.03 3.47
N TRP A 192 20.41 14.83 3.00
CA TRP A 192 19.59 13.86 3.76
C TRP A 192 20.39 12.61 4.14
N THR A 193 19.93 11.91 5.16
CA THR A 193 20.48 10.63 5.61
C THR A 193 19.37 9.59 5.70
N VAL A 194 19.63 8.40 5.17
CA VAL A 194 18.71 7.28 5.31
C VAL A 194 18.77 6.77 6.74
N ARG A 195 17.60 6.55 7.36
CA ARG A 195 17.46 5.83 8.62
C ARG A 195 16.54 4.64 8.43
N VAL A 196 17.00 3.48 8.85
CA VAL A 196 16.23 2.23 8.82
C VAL A 196 15.89 1.83 10.26
N TYR A 197 14.60 1.79 10.56
CA TYR A 197 14.07 1.22 11.79
C TYR A 197 13.88 -0.29 11.57
N CYS A 198 14.60 -1.11 12.33
CA CYS A 198 14.57 -2.57 12.15
C CYS A 198 14.69 -3.36 13.45
N ASP A 199 14.29 -4.64 13.43
CA ASP A 199 14.49 -5.58 14.54
C ASP A 199 15.52 -6.67 14.18
N GLN A 200 15.76 -7.58 15.12
CA GLN A 200 16.74 -8.66 14.98
C GLN A 200 16.39 -9.70 13.90
N SER A 201 15.19 -9.64 13.31
CA SER A 201 14.82 -10.55 12.22
C SER A 201 15.44 -10.16 10.88
N VAL A 202 15.99 -8.95 10.76
CA VAL A 202 16.76 -8.54 9.57
C VAL A 202 18.13 -9.22 9.57
N PRO A 203 18.55 -9.87 8.46
CA PRO A 203 19.87 -10.50 8.38
C PRO A 203 21.01 -9.53 8.73
N SER A 204 21.96 -9.99 9.55
CA SER A 204 23.09 -9.16 10.01
C SER A 204 23.95 -8.63 8.87
N ALA A 205 24.10 -9.41 7.78
CA ALA A 205 24.76 -8.98 6.56
C ALA A 205 24.05 -7.80 5.89
N ALA A 206 22.72 -7.82 5.81
CA ALA A 206 21.93 -6.71 5.28
C ALA A 206 22.06 -5.45 6.14
N VAL A 207 22.08 -5.59 7.47
CA VAL A 207 22.34 -4.46 8.37
C VAL A 207 23.75 -3.89 8.16
N ALA A 208 24.75 -4.74 7.93
CA ALA A 208 26.11 -4.31 7.62
C ALA A 208 26.16 -3.54 6.28
N ASP A 209 25.48 -4.02 5.25
CA ASP A 209 25.37 -3.35 3.95
C ASP A 209 24.70 -1.98 4.05
N LEU A 210 23.62 -1.87 4.84
CA LEU A 210 22.96 -0.60 5.10
C LEU A 210 23.90 0.39 5.80
N ARG A 211 24.66 -0.05 6.82
CA ARG A 211 25.67 0.79 7.49
C ARG A 211 26.77 1.21 6.53
N HIS A 212 27.24 0.29 5.69
CA HIS A 212 28.28 0.59 4.69
C HIS A 212 27.80 1.61 3.66
N ALA A 213 26.51 1.59 3.31
CA ALA A 213 25.87 2.61 2.48
C ALA A 213 25.65 3.96 3.19
N GLY A 214 26.03 4.09 4.47
CA GLY A 214 25.90 5.31 5.25
C GLY A 214 24.52 5.52 5.89
N ALA A 215 23.69 4.47 5.97
CA ALA A 215 22.42 4.54 6.67
C ALA A 215 22.59 4.49 8.19
N GLN A 216 21.76 5.25 8.90
CA GLN A 216 21.57 5.13 10.33
C GLN A 216 20.68 3.91 10.63
N ILE A 217 21.10 3.06 11.56
CA ILE A 217 20.32 1.88 11.99
C ILE A 217 19.68 2.18 13.34
N ALA A 218 18.35 2.21 13.37
CA ALA A 218 17.56 2.35 14.58
C ALA A 218 16.98 0.99 14.98
N MET A 219 17.65 0.29 15.89
CA MET A 219 17.16 -1.00 16.38
C MET A 219 15.93 -0.84 17.25
N VAL A 220 14.80 -1.41 16.82
CA VAL A 220 13.55 -1.46 17.57
C VAL A 220 13.57 -2.69 18.46
N CYS A 221 13.98 -2.50 19.71
CA CYS A 221 14.10 -3.57 20.70
C CYS A 221 12.86 -3.75 21.57
N ASP A 222 12.00 -2.73 21.66
CA ASP A 222 10.79 -2.76 22.49
C ASP A 222 9.77 -3.77 21.91
N PRO A 223 9.43 -4.85 22.63
CA PRO A 223 8.45 -5.82 22.19
C PRO A 223 7.06 -5.22 21.92
N ALA A 224 6.68 -4.14 22.63
CA ALA A 224 5.39 -3.49 22.46
C ALA A 224 5.24 -2.88 21.06
N LEU A 225 6.35 -2.45 20.44
CA LEU A 225 6.33 -1.83 19.12
C LEU A 225 6.26 -2.84 17.97
N LYS A 226 6.36 -4.16 18.24
CA LYS A 226 6.27 -5.19 17.19
C LYS A 226 4.93 -5.18 16.45
N ALA A 227 3.86 -4.75 17.12
CA ALA A 227 2.52 -4.71 16.55
C ALA A 227 2.32 -3.58 15.51
N ILE A 228 3.25 -2.64 15.42
CA ILE A 228 3.18 -1.45 14.54
C ILE A 228 4.35 -1.37 13.55
N LYS A 229 4.90 -2.52 13.15
CA LYS A 229 6.05 -2.66 12.22
C LYS A 229 6.03 -1.70 11.01
N PRO A 230 4.93 -1.59 10.22
CA PRO A 230 4.89 -0.67 9.07
C PRO A 230 5.05 0.82 9.43
N MET A 231 4.82 1.18 10.70
CA MET A 231 4.79 2.54 11.21
C MET A 231 6.03 2.91 12.03
N TRP A 232 7.03 2.04 12.15
CA TRP A 232 8.28 2.40 12.85
C TRP A 232 8.97 3.61 12.23
N ARG A 233 8.84 3.80 10.91
CA ARG A 233 9.34 4.97 10.20
C ARG A 233 8.69 6.27 10.65
N PHE A 234 7.51 6.24 11.26
CA PHE A 234 6.83 7.43 11.80
C PHE A 234 7.47 7.92 13.10
N LEU A 235 8.18 7.06 13.82
CA LEU A 235 8.89 7.39 15.07
C LEU A 235 9.97 8.45 14.86
N VAL A 236 10.40 8.67 13.61
CA VAL A 236 11.30 9.77 13.24
C VAL A 236 10.73 11.14 13.58
N SER A 237 9.40 11.29 13.59
CA SER A 237 8.71 12.52 13.96
C SER A 237 8.93 12.90 15.42
N ASP A 238 9.22 11.91 16.28
CA ASP A 238 9.36 12.07 17.72
C ASP A 238 10.83 12.30 18.14
N ASP A 239 11.80 12.14 17.23
CA ASP A 239 13.23 12.27 17.55
C ASP A 239 13.64 13.75 17.68
N PRO A 240 14.08 14.22 18.87
CA PRO A 240 14.47 15.62 19.08
C PRO A 240 15.73 16.03 18.32
N ASN A 241 16.48 15.07 17.76
CA ASN A 241 17.67 15.31 16.95
C ASN A 241 17.36 15.41 15.45
N VAL A 242 16.10 15.24 15.05
CA VAL A 242 15.66 15.39 13.67
C VAL A 242 15.02 16.75 13.50
N ASP A 243 15.29 17.41 12.37
CA ASP A 243 14.62 18.63 11.95
C ASP A 243 13.56 18.34 10.90
N TRP A 244 13.92 17.53 9.90
CA TRP A 244 13.05 17.19 8.77
C TRP A 244 13.06 15.70 8.51
N PHE A 245 11.92 15.17 8.12
CA PHE A 245 11.82 13.77 7.74
C PHE A 245 10.92 13.58 6.52
N ILE A 246 11.20 12.52 5.77
CA ILE A 246 10.27 11.91 4.82
C ILE A 246 10.16 10.42 5.12
N CYS A 247 8.96 9.86 5.04
CA CYS A 247 8.70 8.44 5.19
C CYS A 247 8.63 7.78 3.82
N ARG A 248 9.30 6.64 3.65
CA ARG A 248 9.30 5.87 2.40
C ARG A 248 9.07 4.38 2.64
N ASP A 249 8.49 3.71 1.65
CA ASP A 249 8.44 2.25 1.59
C ASP A 249 9.76 1.70 1.04
N ALA A 250 10.25 0.59 1.60
CA ALA A 250 11.53 -0.01 1.20
C ALA A 250 11.50 -0.56 -0.24
N ASP A 251 10.31 -0.94 -0.73
CA ASP A 251 10.10 -1.46 -2.08
C ASP A 251 9.91 -0.35 -3.13
N SER A 252 9.83 0.93 -2.74
CA SER A 252 9.71 2.07 -3.64
C SER A 252 11.07 2.74 -3.87
N ARG A 253 11.46 2.99 -5.13
CA ARG A 253 12.77 3.61 -5.45
C ARG A 253 12.73 5.13 -5.28
N LEU A 254 13.76 5.65 -4.59
CA LEU A 254 14.06 7.08 -4.61
C LEU A 254 14.35 7.55 -6.04
N ASN A 255 13.85 8.73 -6.41
CA ASN A 255 14.02 9.28 -7.76
C ASN A 255 14.02 10.81 -7.81
N CYS A 256 14.39 11.38 -8.95
CA CYS A 256 14.50 12.84 -9.10
C CYS A 256 13.13 13.56 -9.09
N GLN A 257 12.03 12.91 -9.49
CA GLN A 257 10.70 13.54 -9.47
C GLN A 257 10.25 13.82 -8.03
N GLU A 258 10.48 12.86 -7.10
CA GLU A 258 10.20 13.11 -5.68
C GLU A 258 11.17 14.09 -5.04
N LEU A 259 12.45 14.09 -5.42
CA LEU A 259 13.43 15.07 -4.94
C LEU A 259 12.96 16.50 -5.24
N LEU A 260 12.58 16.78 -6.48
CA LEU A 260 12.16 18.11 -6.90
C LEU A 260 10.91 18.56 -6.12
N ALA A 261 9.96 17.66 -5.89
CA ALA A 261 8.77 17.95 -5.08
C ALA A 261 9.12 18.23 -3.61
N VAL A 262 10.10 17.50 -3.05
CA VAL A 262 10.61 17.75 -1.69
C VAL A 262 11.31 19.10 -1.61
N GLU A 263 12.15 19.46 -2.58
CA GLU A 263 12.79 20.78 -2.60
C GLU A 263 11.80 21.93 -2.72
N GLU A 264 10.80 21.80 -3.59
CA GLU A 264 9.72 22.79 -3.70
C GLU A 264 8.95 22.92 -2.39
N TRP A 265 8.66 21.81 -1.71
CA TRP A 265 8.06 21.82 -0.38
C TRP A 265 8.93 22.57 0.64
N LEU A 266 10.23 22.25 0.74
CA LEU A 266 11.13 22.93 1.67
C LEU A 266 11.16 24.45 1.44
N ARG A 267 11.12 24.90 0.17
CA ARG A 267 11.03 26.33 -0.19
C ARG A 267 9.68 26.96 0.17
N SER A 268 8.60 26.18 0.21
CA SER A 268 7.26 26.67 0.55
C SER A 268 7.09 27.08 2.02
N LYS A 269 8.01 26.67 2.91
CA LYS A 269 7.97 26.87 4.37
C LYS A 269 6.76 26.23 5.07
N LYS A 270 5.97 25.40 4.38
CA LYS A 270 4.94 24.57 5.00
C LYS A 270 5.61 23.47 5.83
N PRO A 271 5.14 23.16 7.05
CA PRO A 271 5.78 22.15 7.89
C PRO A 271 5.58 20.70 7.43
N PHE A 272 4.60 20.41 6.56
CA PHE A 272 4.31 19.03 6.14
C PHE A 272 4.20 18.90 4.62
N HIS A 273 4.42 17.68 4.12
CA HIS A 273 4.33 17.34 2.71
C HIS A 273 3.66 16.01 2.46
N VAL A 274 2.86 15.96 1.41
CA VAL A 274 2.17 14.76 0.93
C VAL A 274 2.32 14.69 -0.60
N MET A 275 2.50 13.48 -1.11
CA MET A 275 2.63 13.21 -2.54
C MET A 275 1.63 12.16 -3.03
N ARG A 276 1.05 12.36 -4.23
CA ARG A 276 0.15 11.42 -4.94
C ARG A 276 0.46 11.45 -6.44
N ASP A 277 1.11 10.42 -6.98
CA ASP A 277 1.56 10.39 -8.39
C ASP A 277 0.95 9.25 -9.23
N HIS A 278 -0.12 8.62 -8.74
CA HIS A 278 -0.83 7.54 -9.44
C HIS A 278 -2.33 7.61 -9.24
N ILE A 279 -3.12 7.11 -10.19
CA ILE A 279 -4.59 7.08 -10.09
C ILE A 279 -5.13 6.10 -9.03
N TYR A 280 -4.26 5.37 -8.36
CA TYR A 280 -4.62 4.54 -7.20
C TYR A 280 -4.23 5.19 -5.88
N HIS A 281 -3.56 6.35 -5.91
CA HIS A 281 -3.16 7.11 -4.73
C HIS A 281 -4.35 7.93 -4.22
N MET A 282 -5.41 7.22 -3.83
CA MET A 282 -6.69 7.78 -3.40
C MET A 282 -6.79 7.99 -1.89
N ASP A 283 -5.67 7.94 -1.17
CA ASP A 283 -5.62 8.17 0.28
C ASP A 283 -5.20 9.61 0.58
N LEU A 284 -5.70 10.17 1.69
CA LEU A 284 -5.36 11.53 2.11
C LEU A 284 -3.85 11.67 2.32
N MET A 285 -3.25 10.64 2.90
CA MET A 285 -1.81 10.50 3.12
C MET A 285 -1.41 9.05 2.82
N LEU A 286 -0.46 8.85 1.91
CA LEU A 286 0.18 7.54 1.70
C LEU A 286 1.32 7.37 2.70
N ALA A 287 1.38 6.21 3.34
CA ALA A 287 2.32 5.96 4.43
C ALA A 287 3.80 6.06 4.04
N GLY A 288 4.12 5.71 2.79
CA GLY A 288 5.45 5.88 2.21
C GLY A 288 5.61 7.16 1.39
N MET A 289 4.71 8.14 1.44
CA MET A 289 4.80 9.36 0.61
C MET A 289 4.39 10.63 1.37
N TRP A 290 4.85 10.76 2.61
CA TRP A 290 4.64 11.97 3.40
C TRP A 290 5.90 12.34 4.18
N GLY A 291 5.98 13.60 4.61
CA GLY A 291 7.08 14.12 5.40
C GLY A 291 6.67 15.31 6.24
N GLY A 292 7.54 15.70 7.16
CA GLY A 292 7.29 16.81 8.06
C GLY A 292 8.54 17.37 8.71
N ALA A 293 8.37 18.52 9.35
CA ALA A 293 9.27 18.98 10.38
C ALA A 293 9.01 18.18 11.67
N ALA A 294 10.07 17.58 12.22
CA ALA A 294 9.98 16.75 13.42
C ALA A 294 9.66 17.61 14.67
N GLY A 295 9.05 16.97 15.68
CA GLY A 295 8.66 17.62 16.93
C GLY A 295 7.45 18.56 16.86
N LEU A 296 6.83 18.73 15.68
CA LEU A 296 5.60 19.53 15.54
C LEU A 296 4.33 18.77 15.88
N LEU A 297 4.30 17.48 15.55
CA LEU A 297 3.19 16.60 15.87
C LEU A 297 3.25 16.21 17.36
N PRO A 298 2.10 15.86 17.96
CA PRO A 298 2.08 15.09 19.20
C PRO A 298 2.95 13.83 19.06
N ASN A 299 3.44 13.31 20.19
CA ASN A 299 4.27 12.11 20.17
C ASN A 299 3.53 10.94 19.49
N LEU A 300 3.97 10.59 18.28
CA LEU A 300 3.28 9.64 17.42
C LEU A 300 3.36 8.23 17.98
N GLN A 301 4.45 7.86 18.65
CA GLN A 301 4.55 6.59 19.35
C GLN A 301 3.43 6.46 20.39
N SER A 302 3.28 7.44 21.27
CA SER A 302 2.26 7.43 22.33
C SER A 302 0.86 7.40 21.74
N LEU A 303 0.61 8.20 20.70
CA LEU A 303 -0.69 8.23 20.02
C LEU A 303 -1.01 6.88 19.37
N LEU A 304 -0.06 6.28 18.63
CA LEU A 304 -0.21 4.95 18.03
C LEU A 304 -0.48 3.88 19.09
N MET A 305 0.33 3.85 20.16
CA MET A 305 0.23 2.84 21.20
C MET A 305 -1.06 2.94 22.01
N SER A 306 -1.72 4.10 22.02
CA SER A 306 -3.04 4.28 22.62
C SER A 306 -4.20 3.73 21.78
N GLN A 307 -3.93 3.28 20.55
CA GLN A 307 -4.94 2.87 19.56
C GLN A 307 -4.71 1.44 19.03
N PRO A 308 -5.03 0.39 19.82
CA PRO A 308 -4.84 -1.01 19.40
C PRO A 308 -5.56 -1.40 18.10
N LYS A 309 -6.57 -0.63 17.66
CA LYS A 309 -7.26 -0.81 16.37
C LYS A 309 -6.33 -0.76 15.16
N TYR A 310 -5.14 -0.18 15.28
CA TYR A 310 -4.16 -0.08 14.19
C TYR A 310 -3.09 -1.17 14.24
N PHE A 311 -3.18 -2.13 15.16
CA PHE A 311 -2.14 -3.12 15.37
C PHE A 311 -2.30 -4.32 14.42
N ASN A 312 -1.18 -4.87 13.95
CA ASN A 312 -1.11 -6.09 13.13
C ASN A 312 -1.96 -6.06 11.84
N ASP A 313 -2.25 -4.87 11.32
CA ASP A 313 -2.94 -4.68 10.05
C ASP A 313 -2.03 -3.94 9.06
N ARG A 314 -1.82 -4.56 7.90
CA ARG A 314 -0.97 -4.02 6.83
C ARG A 314 -1.52 -2.74 6.20
N PHE A 315 -2.79 -2.42 6.41
CA PHE A 315 -3.44 -1.22 5.88
C PHE A 315 -3.69 -0.16 6.97
N ALA A 316 -3.32 -0.46 8.22
CA ALA A 316 -3.60 0.43 9.33
C ALA A 316 -2.74 1.70 9.33
N ASP A 317 -1.61 1.72 8.63
CA ASP A 317 -0.73 2.89 8.57
C ASP A 317 -1.43 4.08 7.88
N GLN A 318 -2.06 3.86 6.74
CA GLN A 318 -2.83 4.91 6.05
C GLN A 318 -4.10 5.28 6.82
N ALA A 319 -4.75 4.32 7.49
CA ALA A 319 -5.90 4.60 8.33
C ALA A 319 -5.52 5.48 9.53
N PHE A 320 -4.41 5.17 10.20
CA PHE A 320 -3.83 5.99 11.26
C PHE A 320 -3.52 7.40 10.76
N LEU A 321 -2.81 7.53 9.64
CA LEU A 321 -2.50 8.83 9.06
C LEU A 321 -3.79 9.61 8.71
N MET A 322 -4.78 8.96 8.12
CA MET A 322 -6.05 9.59 7.77
C MET A 322 -6.83 10.10 9.00
N TYR A 323 -6.95 9.29 10.05
CA TYR A 323 -7.83 9.62 11.17
C TYR A 323 -7.15 10.40 12.30
N GLU A 324 -5.83 10.24 12.47
CA GLU A 324 -5.10 10.77 13.61
C GLU A 324 -4.11 11.89 13.23
N VAL A 325 -3.54 11.87 12.01
CA VAL A 325 -2.52 12.85 11.58
C VAL A 325 -3.05 13.89 10.62
N TRP A 326 -3.79 13.49 9.59
CA TRP A 326 -4.34 14.39 8.58
C TRP A 326 -5.13 15.56 9.17
N PRO A 327 -6.02 15.37 10.17
CA PRO A 327 -6.75 16.48 10.78
C PRO A 327 -5.84 17.54 11.44
N LEU A 328 -4.64 17.16 11.87
CA LEU A 328 -3.67 18.07 12.48
C LEU A 328 -2.87 18.85 11.45
N ILE A 329 -2.58 18.26 10.29
CA ILE A 329 -1.66 18.83 9.30
C ILE A 329 -2.35 19.45 8.09
N ARG A 330 -3.65 19.19 7.89
CA ARG A 330 -4.43 19.56 6.69
C ARG A 330 -4.19 20.98 6.21
N ASP A 331 -4.18 21.97 7.10
CA ASP A 331 -4.02 23.38 6.71
C ASP A 331 -2.55 23.85 6.66
N HIS A 332 -1.64 22.93 7.00
CA HIS A 332 -0.20 23.15 7.12
C HIS A 332 0.63 22.29 6.14
N VAL A 333 -0.02 21.67 5.16
CA VAL A 333 0.61 20.76 4.19
C VAL A 333 0.88 21.42 2.84
N CYS A 334 2.02 21.09 2.23
CA CYS A 334 2.27 21.25 0.81
C CYS A 334 1.97 19.92 0.10
N THR A 335 1.13 19.92 -0.92
CA THR A 335 0.68 18.68 -1.55
C THR A 335 1.04 18.66 -3.03
N HIS A 336 1.76 17.64 -3.48
CA HIS A 336 1.97 17.36 -4.90
C HIS A 336 1.09 16.18 -5.32
N ASP A 337 0.23 16.39 -6.30
CA ASP A 337 -0.86 15.51 -6.69
C ASP A 337 -1.11 15.59 -8.18
N THR A 338 -0.72 14.56 -8.92
CA THR A 338 -0.85 14.51 -10.38
C THR A 338 -2.28 14.30 -10.84
N TYR A 339 -3.09 13.54 -10.12
CA TYR A 339 -4.38 13.09 -10.62
C TYR A 339 -5.54 13.90 -10.07
N TYR A 340 -5.53 14.24 -8.78
CA TYR A 340 -6.73 14.75 -8.11
C TYR A 340 -6.64 16.22 -7.76
N GLN A 341 -5.42 16.76 -7.59
CA GLN A 341 -5.19 18.13 -7.12
C GLN A 341 -5.99 18.45 -5.84
N PHE A 342 -6.22 17.43 -5.01
CA PHE A 342 -7.13 17.52 -3.87
C PHE A 342 -6.53 18.40 -2.77
N HIS A 343 -7.36 19.28 -2.21
CA HIS A 343 -7.02 20.20 -1.11
C HIS A 343 -5.78 21.05 -1.41
N ASN A 344 -5.90 21.91 -2.44
CA ASN A 344 -4.81 22.74 -2.97
C ASN A 344 -3.59 21.94 -3.45
N GLY A 345 -3.82 20.69 -3.87
CA GLY A 345 -2.78 19.86 -4.47
C GLY A 345 -2.32 20.47 -5.79
N ARG A 346 -1.01 20.52 -6.00
CA ARG A 346 -0.38 21.02 -7.22
C ARG A 346 0.25 19.89 -8.00
N GLU A 347 0.50 20.08 -9.28
CA GLU A 347 1.26 19.10 -10.06
C GLU A 347 2.71 18.98 -9.57
N PHE A 348 3.36 17.83 -9.77
CA PHE A 348 4.80 17.69 -9.55
C PHE A 348 5.59 18.65 -10.45
N PRO A 349 6.80 19.08 -10.03
CA PRO A 349 7.64 19.96 -10.83
C PRO A 349 7.88 19.39 -12.24
N SER A 350 7.64 20.21 -13.27
CA SER A 350 7.71 19.79 -14.67
C SER A 350 9.12 19.52 -15.18
N ALA A 351 10.15 19.93 -14.43
CA ALA A 351 11.56 19.77 -14.79
C ALA A 351 11.97 18.29 -14.96
N TYR A 352 11.28 17.36 -14.29
CA TYR A 352 11.49 15.93 -14.50
C TYR A 352 10.22 15.14 -14.20
N ARG A 353 9.86 14.22 -15.10
CA ARG A 353 8.76 13.29 -14.92
C ARG A 353 9.23 11.87 -15.23
N LEU A 354 8.86 10.94 -14.36
CA LEU A 354 9.11 9.52 -14.57
C LEU A 354 8.34 9.02 -15.80
N PRO A 355 8.94 8.12 -16.61
CA PRO A 355 8.23 7.50 -17.71
C PRO A 355 7.13 6.59 -17.16
N ARG A 356 5.88 6.82 -17.62
CA ARG A 356 4.76 5.94 -17.24
C ARG A 356 5.01 4.51 -17.78
N PRO A 357 4.63 3.45 -17.04
CA PRO A 357 3.76 3.44 -15.86
C PRO A 357 4.47 3.67 -14.51
N VAL A 358 5.78 3.96 -14.52
CA VAL A 358 6.52 4.27 -13.29
C VAL A 358 5.99 5.58 -12.69
N HIS A 359 5.94 5.63 -11.38
CA HIS A 359 5.44 6.77 -10.61
C HIS A 359 6.14 6.82 -9.25
N VAL A 360 6.13 7.99 -8.62
CA VAL A 360 6.64 8.13 -7.25
C VAL A 360 5.84 7.23 -6.31
N GLY A 361 6.55 6.40 -5.53
CA GLY A 361 5.91 5.45 -4.59
C GLY A 361 5.40 4.17 -5.25
N GLY A 362 5.71 3.93 -6.53
CA GLY A 362 5.44 2.65 -7.16
C GLY A 362 6.34 1.54 -6.62
N SER A 363 5.75 0.42 -6.18
CA SER A 363 6.50 -0.73 -5.69
C SER A 363 7.33 -1.38 -6.80
N VAL A 364 8.59 -1.67 -6.53
CA VAL A 364 9.44 -2.54 -7.34
C VAL A 364 9.44 -3.92 -6.73
N LYS A 365 8.64 -4.82 -7.30
CA LYS A 365 8.63 -6.22 -6.91
C LYS A 365 9.69 -6.96 -7.71
N MET A 366 10.66 -7.59 -7.05
CA MET A 366 11.54 -8.52 -7.74
C MET A 366 10.68 -9.66 -8.28
N GLN A 367 10.78 -9.94 -9.59
CA GLN A 367 10.32 -11.23 -10.08
C GLN A 367 11.14 -12.29 -9.36
N ARG A 368 10.51 -13.21 -8.62
CA ARG A 368 11.17 -14.44 -8.19
C ARG A 368 11.80 -15.02 -9.44
N THR A 369 13.13 -15.06 -9.48
CA THR A 369 13.87 -15.64 -10.58
C THR A 369 13.27 -17.02 -10.86
N ARG A 370 12.77 -17.24 -12.09
CA ARG A 370 12.49 -18.60 -12.54
C ARG A 370 13.79 -19.39 -12.32
N PRO A 371 13.76 -20.58 -11.70
CA PRO A 371 14.97 -21.39 -11.60
C PRO A 371 15.55 -21.56 -13.00
N VAL A 372 16.79 -21.13 -13.19
CA VAL A 372 17.55 -21.39 -14.40
C VAL A 372 17.59 -22.90 -14.52
N GLN A 373 16.91 -23.46 -15.52
CA GLN A 373 17.09 -24.87 -15.82
C GLN A 373 18.58 -25.09 -16.12
N PRO A 374 19.22 -26.09 -15.50
CA PRO A 374 20.62 -26.37 -15.77
C PRO A 374 20.77 -26.63 -17.27
N VAL A 375 21.67 -25.88 -17.89
CA VAL A 375 22.08 -26.10 -19.28
C VAL A 375 22.52 -27.55 -19.37
N VAL A 376 21.79 -28.35 -20.16
CA VAL A 376 22.17 -29.70 -20.49
C VAL A 376 23.49 -29.60 -21.25
N SER A 377 24.57 -30.04 -20.61
CA SER A 377 25.87 -30.17 -21.25
C SER A 377 25.78 -31.26 -22.31
N PHE A 378 25.85 -30.88 -23.58
CA PHE A 378 26.11 -31.82 -24.66
C PHE A 378 27.58 -32.27 -24.54
N SER A 379 27.79 -33.45 -23.97
CA SER A 379 29.06 -34.15 -24.09
C SER A 379 29.18 -34.71 -25.51
N SER A 380 30.19 -34.24 -26.23
CA SER A 380 30.59 -34.76 -27.53
C SER A 380 31.14 -36.18 -27.38
N GLN A 381 30.37 -37.17 -27.81
CA GLN A 381 30.92 -38.50 -28.08
C GLN A 381 31.75 -38.45 -29.37
N ILE A 382 33.06 -38.28 -29.22
CA ILE A 382 34.03 -38.63 -30.25
C ILE A 382 34.24 -40.15 -30.13
N GLY A 383 33.58 -40.90 -31.01
CA GLY A 383 33.81 -42.33 -31.16
C GLY A 383 35.15 -42.58 -31.85
N THR A 384 36.10 -43.15 -31.11
CA THR A 384 37.32 -43.75 -31.63
C THR A 384 37.00 -45.04 -32.37
N GLN A 385 37.05 -45.03 -33.70
CA GLN A 385 37.10 -46.26 -34.50
C GLN A 385 38.56 -46.65 -34.74
N HIS A 386 38.93 -47.83 -34.23
CA HIS A 386 40.18 -48.52 -34.46
C HIS A 386 40.31 -48.95 -35.93
N ALA A 387 41.47 -48.67 -36.53
CA ALA A 387 41.95 -49.30 -37.75
C ALA A 387 42.75 -50.58 -37.42
N PRO A 388 42.64 -51.66 -38.23
CA PRO A 388 43.61 -52.75 -38.18
C PRO A 388 44.53 -52.81 -39.41
N SER A 389 45.80 -53.04 -39.09
CA SER A 389 46.81 -53.87 -39.77
C SER A 389 47.16 -53.67 -41.26
N THR A 390 48.36 -53.13 -41.44
CA THR A 390 49.49 -53.66 -42.25
C THR A 390 49.25 -54.91 -43.13
N GLY A 391 49.68 -54.85 -44.39
CA GLY A 391 50.20 -56.02 -45.11
C GLY A 391 49.98 -56.11 -46.63
N THR A 392 50.82 -55.39 -47.40
CA THR A 392 51.50 -55.77 -48.66
C THR A 392 50.85 -56.77 -49.65
N LYS A 393 50.75 -56.39 -50.94
CA LYS A 393 51.49 -56.99 -52.08
C LYS A 393 51.02 -56.47 -53.46
N ALA A 394 52.03 -56.36 -54.34
CA ALA A 394 52.05 -56.18 -55.80
C ALA A 394 51.68 -54.81 -56.37
#